data_AF-A0A3C1FUW0-F1
#
_entry.id   AF-A0A3C1FUW0-F1
#
_cell.length_a   1.000
_cell.length_b   1.000
_cell.length_c   1.000
_cell.angle_alpha   90.00
_cell.angle_beta   90.00
_cell.angle_gamma   90.00
#
_symmetry.space_group_name_H-M   'P 1'
#
loop_
_entity.id
_entity.type
_entity.pdbx_description
1 polymer ?
#
loop_
_entity_poly.entity_id
_entity_poly.type
_entity_poly.pdbx_seq_one_letter_code
_entity_poly.pdbx_strand_id
1 'polypeptide(L)' 'DVPAMQQPEAYIGGAANLFDDDGRISHAGTREFLHKFMESFSVWIRTITAS' A
#
# COMPACT_ATOMS: atom_id res chain seq x y z
N ASP A 1 0.19 -20.77 10.98
CA ASP A 1 0.83 -19.77 10.11
C ASP A 1 0.01 -18.50 10.02
N VAL A 2 0.71 -17.39 9.81
CA VAL A 2 0.09 -16.10 9.45
C VAL A 2 0.30 -15.93 7.95
N PRO A 3 -0.76 -15.96 7.13
CA PRO A 3 -0.60 -15.78 5.69
C PRO A 3 -0.06 -14.38 5.38
N ALA A 4 0.85 -14.29 4.42
CA ALA A 4 1.38 -13.03 3.91
C ALA A 4 1.17 -12.91 2.40
N MET A 5 0.86 -11.69 1.93
CA MET A 5 0.75 -11.39 0.50
C MET A 5 2.13 -11.52 -0.14
N GLN A 6 2.26 -12.40 -1.14
CA GLN A 6 3.57 -12.68 -1.77
C GLN A 6 4.07 -11.52 -2.62
N GLN A 7 3.17 -10.80 -3.30
CA GLN A 7 3.45 -9.64 -4.15
C GLN A 7 2.21 -8.74 -4.24
N PRO A 8 2.38 -7.43 -4.50
CA PRO A 8 3.65 -6.70 -4.57
C PRO A 8 4.26 -6.40 -3.19
N GLU A 9 5.57 -6.13 -3.14
CA GLU A 9 6.22 -5.46 -1.99
C GLU A 9 6.20 -3.93 -2.18
N ALA A 10 5.92 -3.17 -1.13
CA ALA A 10 5.82 -1.71 -1.19
C ALA A 10 7.04 -0.99 -0.60
N TYR A 11 7.99 -0.61 -1.46
CA TYR A 11 9.12 0.23 -1.08
C TYR A 11 8.81 1.70 -1.30
N ILE A 12 8.84 2.50 -0.22
CA ILE A 12 8.53 3.92 -0.26
C ILE A 12 9.77 4.72 0.15
N GLY A 13 10.35 5.43 -0.81
CA GLY A 13 11.46 6.35 -0.58
C GLY A 13 10.99 7.79 -0.28
N GLY A 14 11.93 8.65 0.10
CA GLY A 14 11.65 10.09 0.23
C GLY A 14 10.77 10.48 1.42
N ALA A 15 10.80 9.72 2.52
CA ALA A 15 9.93 9.91 3.68
C ALA A 15 9.93 11.34 4.25
N ALA A 16 11.06 12.05 4.18
CA ALA A 16 11.19 13.42 4.68
C ALA A 16 10.21 14.41 4.05
N ASN A 17 9.81 14.20 2.79
CA ASN A 17 8.91 15.08 2.04
C ASN A 17 7.58 14.39 1.68
N LEU A 18 7.34 13.19 2.23
CA LEU A 18 6.20 12.35 1.85
C LEU A 18 4.87 12.94 2.30
N PHE A 19 4.88 13.65 3.43
CA PHE A 19 3.69 14.21 4.06
C PHE A 19 3.69 15.74 3.97
N ASP A 20 2.50 16.33 3.86
CA ASP A 20 2.29 17.76 4.06
C ASP A 20 2.09 18.11 5.55
N ASP A 21 1.88 19.39 5.84
CA ASP A 21 1.72 19.90 7.21
C ASP A 21 0.48 19.32 7.92
N ASP A 22 -0.52 18.85 7.16
CA ASP A 22 -1.72 18.18 7.67
C ASP A 22 -1.52 16.66 7.86
N GLY A 23 -0.33 16.14 7.55
CA GLY A 23 -0.02 14.71 7.59
C GLY A 23 -0.59 13.91 6.42
N ARG A 24 -1.04 14.55 5.33
CA ARG A 24 -1.49 13.86 4.12
C ARG A 24 -0.32 13.55 3.21
N ILE A 25 -0.42 12.48 2.43
CA ILE A 25 0.59 12.17 1.40
C ILE A 25 0.55 13.27 0.34
N SER A 26 1.64 14.02 0.21
CA SER A 26 1.75 15.21 -0.66
C SER A 26 1.98 14.82 -2.13
N HIS A 27 2.71 13.74 -2.36
CA HIS A 27 3.08 13.28 -3.70
C HIS A 27 1.96 12.48 -4.39
N ALA A 28 1.48 12.98 -5.54
CA ALA A 28 0.44 12.32 -6.33
C ALA A 28 0.81 10.90 -6.77
N GLY A 29 2.06 10.69 -7.23
CA GLY A 29 2.53 9.36 -7.64
C GLY A 29 2.54 8.35 -6.49
N THR A 30 2.92 8.77 -5.28
CA THR A 30 2.88 7.89 -4.09
C THR A 30 1.45 7.56 -3.69
N ARG A 31 0.51 8.51 -3.81
CA ARG A 31 -0.93 8.23 -3.58
C ARG A 31 -1.45 7.18 -4.55
N GLU A 32 -1.15 7.31 -5.84
CA GLU A 32 -1.57 6.33 -6.86
C GLU A 32 -0.95 4.95 -6.63
N PHE A 33 0.35 4.91 -6.30
CA PHE A 33 1.04 3.67 -5.96
C PHE A 33 0.39 2.95 -4.76
N LEU A 34 0.15 3.67 -3.67
CA LEU A 34 -0.48 3.12 -2.48
C LEU A 34 -1.92 2.67 -2.75
N HIS A 35 -2.65 3.38 -3.60
CA HIS A 35 -3.98 2.94 -4.03
C HIS A 35 -3.92 1.56 -4.70
N LYS A 36 -3.05 1.38 -5.70
CA LYS A 36 -2.86 0.09 -6.40
C LYS A 36 -2.39 -1.03 -5.47
N PHE A 37 -1.53 -0.71 -4.51
CA PHE A 37 -1.11 -1.65 -3.48
C PHE A 37 -2.29 -2.11 -2.63
N MET A 38 -3.12 -1.18 -2.16
CA MET A 38 -4.31 -1.50 -1.35
C MET A 38 -5.37 -2.28 -2.14
N GLU A 39 -5.53 -2.03 -3.44
CA GLU A 39 -6.37 -2.84 -4.33
C GLU A 39 -5.89 -4.30 -4.34
N SER A 40 -4.60 -4.52 -4.58
CA SER A 40 -3.97 -5.85 -4.57
C SER A 40 -4.11 -6.54 -3.22
N PHE A 41 -3.88 -5.80 -2.13
CA PHE A 41 -4.06 -6.29 -0.77
C PHE A 41 -5.51 -6.71 -0.49
N SER A 42 -6.50 -5.97 -0.99
CA SER A 42 -7.91 -6.33 -0.85
C SER A 42 -8.24 -7.65 -1.57
N VAL A 43 -7.65 -7.89 -2.74
CA VAL A 43 -7.82 -9.14 -3.50
C VAL A 43 -7.18 -10.28 -2.73
N TRP A 44 -5.97 -10.07 -2.22
CA TRP A 44 -5.28 -11.07 -1.43
C TRP A 44 -6.07 -11.48 -0.18
N ILE A 45 -6.61 -10.52 0.58
CA ILE A 45 -7.49 -10.80 1.73
C ILE A 45 -8.64 -11.72 1.30
N ARG A 46 -9.35 -11.38 0.23
CA ARG A 46 -10.47 -12.21 -0.26
C ARG A 46 -10.02 -13.63 -0.61
N THR A 47 -8.87 -13.78 -1.25
CA THR A 47 -8.30 -15.09 -1.60
C THR A 47 -8.03 -15.94 -0.35
N ILE A 48 -7.51 -15.34 0.72
CA ILE A 48 -7.16 -16.09 1.95
C ILE A 48 -8.32 -16.26 2.93
N THR A 49 -9.40 -15.46 2.83
CA THR A 49 -10.57 -15.56 3.71
C THR A 49 -11.74 -16.31 3.09
N ALA A 50 -11.77 -16.51 1.77
CA ALA A 50 -12.80 -17.31 1.11
C ALA A 50 -12.60 -18.84 1.29
N SER A 51 -11.83 -19.22 2.32
CA SER A 51 -11.50 -20.60 2.70
C SER A 51 -12.48 -21.14 3.74
#